data_AF-A0A527FSK7-F1
#
_entry.id   AF-A0A527FSK7-F1
#
_cell.length_a   1.000
_cell.length_b   1.000
_cell.length_c   1.000
_cell.angle_alpha   90.00
_cell.angle_beta   90.00
_cell.angle_gamma   90.00
#
_symmetry.space_group_name_H-M   'P 1'
#
loop_
_entity.id
_entity.type
_entity.pdbx_description
1 polymer ?
#
loop_
_entity_poly.entity_id
_entity_poly.type
_entity_poly.pdbx_seq_one_letter_code
_entity_poly.pdbx_strand_id
1 'polypeptide(L)' 'SEDAIFSTVELSNGMSGQLYFGWTLPPTVPTGIWARTEIIGTEGMIDLDVRDHGLRILSRGQWSQPDALHWPTVNGR' A
#
# COMPACT_ATOMS: atom_id res chain seq x y z
N SER A 1 3.55 -7.82 25.53
CA SER A 1 3.04 -8.23 24.20
C SER A 1 2.50 -6.97 23.63
N GLU A 2 3.07 -6.52 22.51
CA GLU A 2 2.81 -5.16 22.03
C GLU A 2 1.70 -5.18 20.98
N ASP A 3 0.71 -4.31 21.14
CA ASP A 3 -0.45 -4.21 20.24
C ASP A 3 -0.14 -3.37 18.99
N ALA A 4 1.01 -2.70 18.95
CA ALA A 4 1.50 -1.98 17.80
C ALA A 4 3.03 -2.01 17.73
N ILE A 5 3.53 -2.05 16.49
CA ILE A 5 4.93 -1.98 16.13
C ILE A 5 5.06 -0.88 15.09
N PHE A 6 6.07 -0.05 15.28
CA PHE A 6 6.49 0.94 14.31
C PHE A 6 8.00 0.87 14.17
N SER A 7 8.48 0.78 12.94
CA SER A 7 9.89 0.64 12.64
C SER A 7 10.28 1.51 11.45
N THR A 8 11.40 2.21 11.57
CA THR A 8 12.14 2.70 10.41
C THR A 8 13.14 1.63 10.01
N VAL A 9 13.21 1.30 8.73
CA VAL A 9 14.08 0.24 8.20
C VAL A 9 14.95 0.77 7.08
N GLU A 10 16.16 0.25 6.99
CA GLU A 10 17.01 0.34 5.80
C GLU A 10 16.95 -1.00 5.08
N LEU A 11 16.57 -0.98 3.80
CA LEU A 11 16.52 -2.16 2.94
C LEU A 11 17.92 -2.44 2.38
N SER A 12 18.18 -3.68 1.98
CA SER A 12 19.50 -4.13 1.49
C SER A 12 20.01 -3.39 0.25
N ASN A 13 19.13 -2.70 -0.49
CA ASN A 13 19.46 -1.87 -1.64
C ASN A 13 19.66 -0.38 -1.28
N GLY A 14 19.70 -0.03 0.00
CA GLY A 14 19.89 1.34 0.49
C GLY A 14 18.60 2.19 0.54
N MET A 15 17.43 1.62 0.23
CA MET A 15 16.16 2.33 0.42
C MET A 15 15.83 2.47 1.91
N SER A 16 15.35 3.64 2.32
CA SER A 16 14.75 3.85 3.64
C SER A 16 13.24 3.63 3.59
N GLY A 17 12.69 2.92 4.58
CA GLY A 17 11.26 2.65 4.67
C GLY A 17 10.73 2.80 6.08
N GLN A 18 9.40 2.84 6.18
CA GLN A 18 8.65 2.82 7.43
C GLN A 18 7.68 1.64 7.39
N LEU A 19 7.65 0.87 8.47
CA LEU A 19 6.71 -0.22 8.69
C LEU A 19 5.88 0.10 9.92
N TYR A 20 4.57 0.04 9.76
CA TYR A 20 3.62 0.11 10.87
C TYR A 20 2.72 -1.13 10.81
N PHE A 21 2.51 -1.74 11.97
CA PHE A 21 1.55 -2.82 12.15
C PHE A 21 0.93 -2.69 13.54
N GLY A 22 -0.39 -2.83 13.65
CA GLY A 22 -1.00 -2.81 14.98
C GLY A 22 -2.48 -3.16 15.00
N TRP A 23 -2.92 -3.63 16.16
CA TRP A 23 -4.30 -3.97 16.52
C TRP A 23 -4.99 -2.81 17.23
N THR A 24 -4.78 -1.58 16.72
CA THR A 24 -5.22 -0.34 17.39
C THR A 24 -6.37 0.36 16.68
N LEU A 25 -6.95 -0.27 15.68
CA LEU A 25 -8.03 0.30 14.88
C LEU A 25 -9.31 0.44 15.72
N PRO A 26 -9.93 1.63 15.80
CA PRO A 26 -11.19 1.80 16.53
C PRO A 26 -12.32 0.94 15.95
N PRO A 27 -13.26 0.45 16.77
CA PRO A 27 -14.39 -0.36 16.31
C PRO A 27 -15.38 0.40 15.42
N THR A 28 -15.28 1.74 15.36
CA THR A 28 -16.10 2.60 14.51
C THR A 28 -15.57 2.73 13.08
N VAL A 29 -14.38 2.18 12.78
CA VAL A 29 -13.84 2.18 11.43
C VAL A 29 -14.63 1.18 10.57
N PRO A 30 -15.07 1.57 9.35
CA PRO A 30 -15.93 0.72 8.52
C PRO A 30 -15.22 -0.52 7.95
N THR A 31 -13.89 -0.57 8.00
CA THR A 31 -13.07 -1.69 7.52
C THR A 31 -12.40 -2.40 8.69
N GLY A 32 -12.34 -3.74 8.63
CA GLY A 32 -11.58 -4.54 9.61
C GLY A 32 -10.07 -4.50 9.40
N ILE A 33 -9.62 -3.97 8.25
CA ILE A 33 -8.21 -3.88 7.86
C ILE A 33 -7.93 -2.47 7.35
N TRP A 34 -6.80 -1.91 7.77
CA TRP A 34 -6.27 -0.63 7.30
C TRP A 34 -4.84 -0.85 6.81
N ALA A 35 -4.71 -1.26 5.55
CA ALA A 35 -3.41 -1.48 4.92
C ALA A 35 -3.19 -0.46 3.80
N ARG A 36 -2.00 0.13 3.78
CA ARG A 36 -1.57 1.05 2.73
C ARG A 36 -0.07 0.90 2.51
N THR A 37 0.37 1.17 1.29
CA THR A 37 1.77 1.20 0.92
C THR A 37 2.02 2.33 -0.06
N GLU A 38 3.09 3.08 0.17
CA GLU A 38 3.62 4.05 -0.76
C GLU A 38 5.07 3.66 -1.08
N ILE A 39 5.42 3.68 -2.37
CA ILE A 39 6.77 3.44 -2.85
C ILE A 39 7.13 4.61 -3.76
N ILE A 40 8.14 5.37 -3.38
CA ILE A 40 8.67 6.47 -4.18
C ILE A 40 9.99 6.01 -4.81
N GLY A 41 10.04 6.04 -6.13
CA GLY A 41 11.24 5.79 -6.92
C GLY A 41 11.72 7.05 -7.63
N THR A 42 12.82 6.92 -8.36
CA THR A 42 13.40 8.04 -9.12
C THR A 42 12.60 8.41 -10.37
N GLU A 43 11.83 7.48 -10.94
CA GLU A 43 11.07 7.67 -12.19
C GLU A 43 9.54 7.63 -11.98
N GLY A 44 9.10 7.52 -10.72
CA GLY A 44 7.69 7.28 -10.45
C GLY A 44 7.36 6.97 -9.00
N MET A 45 6.09 6.67 -8.79
CA MET A 45 5.56 6.25 -7.49
C MET A 45 4.46 5.21 -7.65
N ILE A 46 4.31 4.38 -6.63
CA ILE A 46 3.17 3.50 -6.42
C ILE A 46 2.52 3.91 -5.11
N ASP A 47 1.22 4.11 -5.14
CA ASP A 47 0.41 4.36 -3.95
C ASP A 47 -0.77 3.37 -3.97
N LEU A 48 -0.83 2.56 -2.93
CA LEU A 48 -1.80 1.49 -2.74
C LEU A 48 -2.55 1.74 -1.44
N ASP A 49 -3.87 1.81 -1.55
CA ASP A 49 -4.80 1.80 -0.44
C ASP A 49 -5.75 0.61 -0.64
N VAL A 50 -5.95 -0.23 0.38
CA VAL A 50 -6.89 -1.37 0.26
C VAL A 50 -8.29 -1.04 0.74
N ARG A 51 -8.49 0.14 1.36
CA ARG A 51 -9.79 0.57 1.92
C ARG A 51 -10.73 1.12 0.86
N ASP A 52 -10.15 1.60 -0.22
CA ASP A 52 -10.76 2.05 -1.46
C ASP A 52 -10.00 1.31 -2.57
N HIS A 53 -10.59 1.01 -3.72
CA HIS A 53 -9.97 0.15 -4.77
C HIS A 53 -8.72 0.77 -5.44
N GLY A 54 -8.06 1.72 -4.78
CA GLY A 54 -7.07 2.65 -5.28
C GLY A 54 -5.68 2.03 -5.34
N LEU A 55 -5.33 1.55 -6.53
CA LEU A 55 -3.95 1.51 -6.99
C LEU A 55 -3.70 2.73 -7.87
N ARG A 56 -2.74 3.58 -7.48
CA ARG A 56 -2.28 4.74 -8.24
C ARG A 56 -0.82 4.55 -8.61
N ILE A 57 -0.51 4.74 -9.89
CA ILE A 57 0.84 4.59 -10.40
C ILE A 57 1.21 5.86 -11.16
N LEU A 58 2.34 6.47 -10.80
CA LEU A 58 3.03 7.44 -11.64
C LEU A 58 4.22 6.73 -12.26
N SER A 59 4.29 6.68 -13.58
CA SER A 59 5.42 6.11 -14.30
C SER A 59 5.77 7.00 -15.49
N ARG A 60 7.04 7.41 -15.60
CA ARG A 60 7.53 8.26 -16.70
C ARG A 60 6.70 9.54 -16.89
N GLY A 61 6.28 10.15 -15.78
CA GLY A 61 5.48 11.36 -15.77
C GLY A 61 4.00 11.18 -16.16
N GLN A 62 3.50 9.95 -16.26
CA GLN A 62 2.10 9.66 -16.58
C GLN A 62 1.42 8.92 -15.43
N TRP A 63 0.19 9.32 -15.13
CA TRP A 63 -0.64 8.69 -14.11
C TRP A 63 -1.48 7.56 -14.69
N SER A 64 -1.62 6.47 -13.93
CA SER A 64 -2.62 5.43 -14.18
C SER A 64 -3.28 4.97 -12.88
N GLN A 65 -4.53 4.53 -13.01
CA GLN A 65 -5.34 3.95 -11.94
C GLN A 65 -5.92 2.63 -12.44
N PRO A 66 -5.11 1.56 -12.51
CA PRO A 66 -5.61 0.26 -12.94
C PRO A 66 -6.63 -0.28 -11.93
N ASP A 67 -7.60 -1.05 -12.43
CA ASP A 67 -8.53 -1.79 -11.58
C ASP A 67 -7.77 -2.91 -10.86
N ALA A 68 -7.62 -2.77 -9.54
CA ALA A 68 -7.02 -3.78 -8.68
C ALA A 68 -8.06 -4.74 -8.08
N LEU A 69 -9.36 -4.45 -8.18
CA LEU A 69 -10.43 -5.24 -7.59
C LEU A 69 -10.73 -6.48 -8.44
N HIS A 70 -10.81 -6.31 -9.76
CA HIS A 70 -11.10 -7.39 -10.70
C HIS A 70 -9.84 -7.96 -11.36
N TRP A 71 -8.67 -7.76 -10.74
CA TRP A 71 -7.37 -8.16 -11.27
C TRP A 71 -6.96 -9.60 -10.91
N PRO A 72 -6.24 -10.30 -11.82
CA PRO A 72 -6.45 -10.20 -13.25
C PRO A 72 -7.78 -10.92 -13.50
N THR A 73 -8.34 -10.87 -14.68
CA THR A 73 -9.31 -11.90 -15.04
C THR A 73 -8.59 -13.27 -14.98
N VAL A 74 -8.72 -14.06 -13.91
CA VAL A 74 -8.06 -15.36 -13.77
C VAL A 74 -8.86 -16.35 -14.62
N ASN A 75 -8.31 -16.72 -15.78
CA ASN A 75 -8.90 -17.61 -16.79
C ASN A 75 -9.94 -16.98 -17.74
N GLY A 76 -9.87 -15.68 -18.03
CA GLY A 76 -10.79 -15.05 -19.00
C GLY A 76 -12.27 -15.06 -18.55
N ARG A 77 -12.48 -15.24 -17.25
CA ARG A 77 -13.72 -15.08 -16.49
C ARG A 77 -13.43 -14.32 -15.20
#